data_AF-A0A434WFW0-F1
#
_entry.id   AF-A0A434WFW0-F1
#
_cell.length_a   1.000
_cell.length_b   1.000
_cell.length_c   1.000
_cell.angle_alpha   90.00
_cell.angle_beta   90.00
_cell.angle_gamma   90.00
#
_symmetry.space_group_name_H-M   'P 1'
#
loop_
_entity.id
_entity.type
_entity.pdbx_description
1 polymer ?
#
loop_
_entity_poly.entity_id
_entity_poly.type
_entity_poly.pdbx_seq_one_letter_code
_entity_poly.pdbx_strand_id
1 'polypeptide(L)'
;MRTFSAIAGSALFLIAAPGVVAGLIPWLLTDHYRMPLSMVPGFVPLGWILVIGAAGILLHAFARFALEGLGTPAPVAPTEKLVVGGIYRHVRNPMYVAVLSIILGQVLIFSSWAVFVYGLIAAAAMISFVKVYEEPTLARRYGAEYETYRRAVPGWLPRITPWRG
;
A
#
# COMPACT_ATOMS: atom_id res chain seq x y z
N MET A 1 -21.80 -14.45 -13.83
CA MET A 1 -21.56 -15.03 -12.49
C MET A 1 -20.07 -15.25 -12.15
N ARG A 2 -19.16 -15.42 -13.12
CA ARG A 2 -17.71 -15.60 -12.88
C ARG A 2 -16.93 -14.33 -12.44
N THR A 3 -17.43 -13.14 -12.77
CA THR A 3 -16.80 -11.85 -12.46
C THR A 3 -16.90 -11.46 -10.98
N PHE A 4 -18.03 -11.73 -10.33
CA PHE A 4 -18.24 -11.35 -8.92
C PHE A 4 -17.32 -12.12 -7.95
N SER A 5 -17.07 -13.41 -8.25
CA SER A 5 -16.15 -14.25 -7.46
C SER A 5 -14.68 -13.82 -7.63
N ALA A 6 -14.28 -13.38 -8.83
CA ALA A 6 -12.93 -12.87 -9.08
C ALA A 6 -12.68 -11.51 -8.41
N ILE A 7 -13.69 -10.63 -8.38
CA ILE A 7 -13.65 -9.35 -7.66
C ILE A 7 -13.58 -9.58 -6.15
N ALA A 8 -14.42 -10.47 -5.61
CA ALA A 8 -14.41 -10.81 -4.19
C ALA A 8 -13.09 -11.47 -3.75
N GLY A 9 -12.55 -12.41 -4.54
CA GLY A 9 -11.28 -13.08 -4.22
C GLY A 9 -10.08 -12.12 -4.25
N SER A 10 -10.11 -11.15 -5.14
CA SER A 10 -9.03 -10.18 -5.27
C SER A 10 -9.15 -9.02 -4.27
N ALA A 11 -10.37 -8.64 -3.88
CA ALA A 11 -10.61 -7.76 -2.74
C ALA A 11 -10.18 -8.43 -1.42
N LEU A 12 -10.45 -9.73 -1.27
CA LEU A 12 -10.00 -10.52 -0.13
C LEU A 12 -8.47 -10.61 -0.08
N PHE A 13 -7.80 -10.85 -1.21
CA PHE A 13 -6.33 -10.79 -1.29
C PHE A 13 -5.81 -9.40 -0.94
N LEU A 14 -6.49 -8.36 -1.41
CA LEU A 14 -6.16 -6.98 -1.12
C LEU A 14 -6.27 -6.63 0.36
N ILE A 15 -7.16 -7.27 1.11
CA ILE A 15 -7.30 -7.07 2.56
C ILE A 15 -6.33 -7.99 3.32
N ALA A 16 -6.22 -9.24 2.89
CA ALA A 16 -5.42 -10.27 3.53
C ALA A 16 -3.93 -9.94 3.46
N ALA A 17 -3.39 -9.53 2.30
CA ALA A 17 -1.96 -9.27 2.16
C ALA A 17 -1.49 -8.09 3.05
N PRO A 18 -2.12 -6.90 3.01
CA PRO A 18 -1.83 -5.81 3.94
C PRO A 18 -2.16 -6.13 5.39
N GLY A 19 -3.23 -6.88 5.66
CA GLY A 19 -3.56 -7.33 7.01
C GLY A 19 -2.49 -8.24 7.61
N VAL A 20 -1.91 -9.12 6.79
CA VAL A 20 -0.78 -9.98 7.21
C VAL A 20 0.49 -9.16 7.38
N VAL A 21 0.85 -8.35 6.38
CA VAL A 21 2.12 -7.61 6.35
C VAL A 21 2.17 -6.48 7.37
N ALA A 22 1.08 -5.73 7.53
CA ALA A 22 1.00 -4.59 8.44
C ALA A 22 0.40 -4.94 9.81
N GLY A 23 -0.30 -6.06 9.93
CA GLY A 23 -1.00 -6.47 11.15
C GLY A 23 -0.40 -7.72 11.79
N LEU A 24 -0.55 -8.88 11.14
CA LEU A 24 -0.18 -10.18 11.73
C LEU A 24 1.31 -10.31 12.03
N ILE A 25 2.18 -9.95 11.07
CA ILE A 25 3.63 -10.10 11.26
C ILE A 25 4.13 -9.14 12.37
N PRO A 26 3.80 -7.83 12.35
CA PRO A 26 4.16 -6.95 13.45
C PRO A 26 3.57 -7.38 14.80
N TRP A 27 2.35 -7.91 14.82
CA TRP A 27 1.74 -8.46 16.03
C TRP A 27 2.57 -9.62 16.61
N LEU A 28 3.07 -10.53 15.78
CA LEU A 28 4.00 -11.59 16.22
C LEU A 28 5.34 -11.01 16.72
N LEU A 29 5.88 -10.00 16.04
CA LEU A 29 7.16 -9.38 16.38
C LEU A 29 7.12 -8.52 17.65
N THR A 30 5.93 -8.07 18.05
CA THR A 30 5.73 -7.18 19.22
C THR A 30 5.15 -7.90 20.43
N ASP A 31 5.25 -9.24 20.45
CA ASP A 31 4.61 -10.11 21.42
C ASP A 31 3.13 -9.74 21.62
N HIS A 32 2.35 -9.82 20.55
CA HIS A 32 0.92 -9.55 20.57
C HIS A 32 0.58 -8.10 20.99
N TYR A 33 1.46 -7.14 20.65
CA TYR A 33 1.41 -5.74 21.11
C TYR A 33 1.52 -5.56 22.63
N ARG A 34 2.12 -6.53 23.33
CA ARG A 34 2.39 -6.42 24.78
C ARG A 34 3.70 -5.72 25.11
N MET A 35 4.51 -5.42 24.09
CA MET A 35 5.71 -4.61 24.26
C MET A 35 5.38 -3.26 24.90
N PRO A 36 6.29 -2.73 25.76
CA PRO A 36 6.12 -1.42 26.34
C PRO A 36 6.08 -0.34 25.25
N LEU A 37 5.29 0.70 25.51
CA LEU A 37 5.26 1.88 24.65
C LEU A 37 6.61 2.60 24.67
N SER A 38 6.93 3.27 23.57
CA SER A 38 8.13 4.08 23.44
C SER A 38 8.21 5.15 24.52
N MET A 39 9.37 5.23 25.16
CA MET A 39 9.68 6.27 26.15
C MET A 39 10.10 7.61 25.51
N VAL A 40 10.31 7.64 24.19
CA VAL A 40 10.72 8.86 23.48
C VAL A 40 9.52 9.81 23.38
N PRO A 41 9.62 11.05 23.90
CA PRO A 41 8.52 12.00 23.85
C PRO A 41 8.02 12.23 22.42
N GLY A 42 6.70 12.15 22.24
CA GLY A 42 6.05 12.41 20.95
C GLY A 42 6.02 11.23 19.97
N PHE A 43 6.79 10.15 20.20
CA PHE A 43 6.81 9.00 19.28
C PHE A 43 5.48 8.25 19.24
N VAL A 44 4.88 7.99 20.39
CA VAL A 44 3.59 7.28 20.47
C VAL A 44 2.46 8.05 19.75
N PRO A 45 2.20 9.35 20.03
CA PRO A 45 1.15 10.06 19.31
C PRO A 45 1.46 10.21 17.81
N LEU A 46 2.72 10.46 17.43
CA LEU A 46 3.12 10.51 16.02
C LEU A 46 2.89 9.16 15.32
N GLY A 47 3.24 8.07 15.98
CA GLY A 47 3.05 6.72 15.47
C GLY A 47 1.56 6.40 15.27
N TRP A 48 0.69 6.77 16.21
CA TRP A 48 -0.76 6.61 16.04
C TRP A 48 -1.33 7.47 14.92
N ILE A 49 -0.89 8.74 14.80
CA ILE A 49 -1.29 9.62 13.69
C ILE A 49 -0.90 8.96 12.35
N LEU A 50 0.31 8.41 12.27
CA LEU A 50 0.79 7.75 11.07
C LEU A 50 0.01 6.47 10.76
N VAL A 51 -0.24 5.61 11.75
CA VAL A 51 -1.04 4.38 11.59
C VAL A 51 -2.46 4.70 11.13
N ILE A 52 -3.15 5.61 11.82
CA ILE A 52 -4.55 5.94 11.52
C ILE A 52 -4.65 6.64 10.16
N GLY A 53 -3.78 7.61 9.89
CA GLY A 53 -3.76 8.31 8.61
C GLY A 53 -3.48 7.37 7.44
N ALA A 54 -2.49 6.49 7.58
CA ALA A 54 -2.15 5.51 6.56
C ALA A 54 -3.24 4.45 6.38
N ALA A 55 -3.90 4.00 7.46
CA ALA A 55 -5.06 3.12 7.36
C ALA A 55 -6.22 3.79 6.60
N GLY A 56 -6.47 5.08 6.85
CA GLY A 56 -7.45 5.87 6.09
C GLY A 56 -7.11 5.95 4.59
N ILE A 57 -5.84 6.19 4.24
CA ILE A 57 -5.37 6.18 2.84
C ILE A 57 -5.54 4.80 2.22
N LEU A 58 -5.19 3.75 2.95
CA LEU A 58 -5.30 2.37 2.49
C LEU A 58 -6.76 2.00 2.21
N LEU A 59 -7.67 2.31 3.14
CA LEU A 59 -9.12 2.15 2.97
C LEU A 59 -9.67 2.97 1.80
N HIS A 60 -9.20 4.21 1.62
CA HIS A 60 -9.59 5.04 0.49
C HIS A 60 -9.11 4.44 -0.85
N ALA A 61 -7.85 3.99 -0.90
CA ALA A 61 -7.30 3.31 -2.07
C ALA A 61 -8.07 2.02 -2.41
N PHE A 62 -8.46 1.25 -1.39
CA PHE A 62 -9.32 0.07 -1.54
C PHE A 62 -10.70 0.43 -2.06
N ALA A 63 -11.37 1.40 -1.44
CA ALA A 63 -12.70 1.82 -1.84
C ALA A 63 -12.72 2.26 -3.30
N ARG A 64 -11.69 2.99 -3.75
CA ARG A 64 -11.56 3.41 -5.15
C ARG A 64 -11.32 2.23 -6.09
N PHE A 65 -10.49 1.27 -5.70
CA PHE A 65 -10.33 0.04 -6.49
C PHE A 65 -11.61 -0.79 -6.56
N ALA A 66 -12.39 -0.86 -5.48
CA ALA A 66 -13.65 -1.59 -5.43
C ALA A 66 -14.78 -0.88 -6.20
N LEU A 67 -14.83 0.46 -6.13
CA LEU A 67 -15.89 1.29 -6.73
C LEU A 67 -15.62 1.65 -8.20
N GLU A 68 -14.36 1.90 -8.58
CA GLU A 68 -14.00 2.31 -9.94
C GLU A 68 -13.40 1.18 -10.78
N GLY A 69 -13.01 0.07 -10.16
CA GLY A 69 -12.17 -0.94 -10.80
C GLY A 69 -12.86 -1.84 -11.82
N LEU A 70 -14.16 -2.18 -11.66
CA LEU A 70 -14.81 -3.28 -12.41
C LEU A 70 -13.86 -4.50 -12.60
N GLY A 71 -12.99 -4.76 -11.60
CA GLY A 71 -11.73 -5.50 -11.71
C GLY A 71 -10.77 -5.11 -10.58
N THR A 72 -9.66 -5.82 -10.42
CA THR A 72 -8.77 -5.73 -9.24
C THR A 72 -7.29 -5.72 -9.59
N PRO A 73 -6.39 -5.25 -8.69
CA PRO A 73 -4.93 -5.30 -8.89
C PRO A 73 -4.36 -6.71 -8.97
N ALA A 74 -5.13 -7.73 -8.56
CA ALA A 74 -4.69 -9.11 -8.63
C ALA A 74 -4.54 -9.56 -10.10
N PRO A 75 -3.51 -10.35 -10.45
CA PRO A 75 -3.29 -10.90 -11.80
C PRO A 75 -4.50 -11.66 -12.39
N VAL A 76 -5.46 -12.01 -11.53
CA VAL A 76 -6.62 -12.86 -11.81
C VAL A 76 -7.79 -12.09 -12.44
N ALA A 77 -7.88 -10.76 -12.27
CA ALA A 77 -8.93 -9.94 -12.88
C ALA A 77 -8.45 -8.50 -13.16
N PRO A 78 -7.52 -8.31 -14.10
CA PRO A 78 -6.90 -7.02 -14.33
C PRO A 78 -7.85 -6.01 -15.00
N THR A 79 -7.81 -4.74 -14.58
CA THR A 79 -8.75 -3.69 -14.98
C THR A 79 -8.64 -3.31 -16.47
N GLU A 80 -9.76 -2.96 -17.11
CA GLU A 80 -9.79 -2.51 -18.52
C GLU A 80 -9.22 -1.10 -18.73
N LYS A 81 -9.14 -0.29 -17.66
CA LYS A 81 -8.58 1.07 -17.67
C LYS A 81 -7.53 1.24 -16.57
N LEU A 82 -6.50 2.03 -16.87
CA LEU A 82 -5.49 2.43 -15.89
C LEU A 82 -6.15 3.30 -14.81
N VAL A 83 -6.14 2.84 -13.56
CA VAL A 83 -6.75 3.58 -12.44
C VAL A 83 -5.82 4.73 -12.05
N VAL A 84 -6.09 5.91 -12.62
CA VAL A 84 -5.37 7.18 -12.34
C VAL A 84 -6.26 8.19 -11.61
N GLY A 85 -7.28 7.71 -10.88
CA GLY A 85 -8.21 8.52 -10.11
C GLY A 85 -7.79 8.73 -8.66
N GLY A 86 -8.16 9.87 -8.06
CA GLY A 86 -7.99 10.13 -6.63
C GLY A 86 -6.53 10.10 -6.15
N ILE A 87 -6.23 9.28 -5.15
CA ILE A 87 -4.89 9.18 -4.53
C ILE A 87 -3.81 8.72 -5.52
N TYR A 88 -4.19 7.94 -6.54
CA TYR A 88 -3.28 7.51 -7.62
C TYR A 88 -2.75 8.68 -8.46
N ARG A 89 -3.37 9.86 -8.40
CA ARG A 89 -2.85 11.09 -9.07
C ARG A 89 -1.63 11.69 -8.36
N HIS A 90 -1.42 11.33 -7.09
CA HIS A 90 -0.36 11.87 -6.26
C HIS A 90 0.83 10.89 -6.17
N VAL A 91 0.56 9.58 -6.14
CA VAL A 91 1.57 8.54 -6.06
C VAL A 91 1.07 7.27 -6.77
N ARG A 92 1.95 6.55 -7.48
CA ARG A 92 1.54 5.35 -8.22
C ARG A 92 1.23 4.16 -7.32
N ASN A 93 1.93 4.07 -6.19
CA ASN A 93 1.90 2.93 -5.27
C ASN A 93 1.32 3.29 -3.88
N PRO A 94 0.14 3.94 -3.78
CA PRO A 94 -0.38 4.49 -2.53
C PRO A 94 -0.62 3.42 -1.47
N MET A 95 -1.01 2.21 -1.87
CA MET A 95 -1.23 1.10 -0.94
C MET A 95 0.06 0.61 -0.28
N TYR A 96 1.14 0.45 -1.06
CA TYR A 96 2.44 0.07 -0.52
C TYR A 96 2.98 1.15 0.42
N VAL A 97 2.84 2.43 0.04
CA VAL A 97 3.21 3.57 0.89
C VAL A 97 2.42 3.56 2.21
N ALA A 98 1.12 3.27 2.16
CA ALA A 98 0.29 3.18 3.35
C ALA A 98 0.70 2.00 4.25
N VAL A 99 0.96 0.82 3.70
CA VAL A 99 1.44 -0.34 4.48
C VAL A 99 2.77 -0.04 5.17
N LEU A 100 3.74 0.52 4.44
CA LEU A 100 5.04 0.88 5.01
C LEU A 100 4.91 1.97 6.08
N SER A 101 3.99 2.93 5.89
CA SER A 101 3.67 3.96 6.89
C SER A 101 3.06 3.37 8.15
N ILE A 102 2.17 2.37 8.04
CA ILE A 102 1.60 1.66 9.19
C ILE A 102 2.71 0.93 9.97
N ILE A 103 3.61 0.23 9.28
CA ILE A 103 4.75 -0.46 9.93
C ILE A 103 5.65 0.56 10.62
N LEU A 104 5.97 1.68 9.97
CA LEU A 104 6.78 2.75 10.56
C LEU A 104 6.11 3.36 11.79
N GLY A 105 4.79 3.54 11.78
CA GLY A 105 4.05 4.01 12.94
C GLY A 105 4.14 3.06 14.13
N GLN A 106 4.15 1.75 13.87
CA GLN A 106 4.39 0.74 14.92
C GLN A 106 5.83 0.76 15.43
N VAL A 107 6.83 1.02 14.58
CA VAL A 107 8.21 1.26 15.04
C VAL A 107 8.25 2.43 16.03
N LEU A 108 7.53 3.51 15.76
CA LEU A 108 7.47 4.66 16.66
C LEU A 108 6.73 4.33 17.97
N ILE A 109 5.61 3.61 17.89
CA ILE A 109 4.81 3.26 19.07
C ILE A 109 5.59 2.35 20.03
N PHE A 110 6.28 1.32 19.51
CA PHE A 110 6.94 0.30 20.33
C PHE A 110 8.47 0.46 20.44
N SER A 111 9.07 1.42 19.71
CA SER A 111 10.52 1.57 19.59
C SER A 111 11.26 0.25 19.30
N SER A 112 10.63 -0.61 18.49
CA SER A 112 11.08 -1.98 18.25
C SER A 112 12.02 -2.06 17.05
N TRP A 113 13.28 -2.43 17.32
CA TRP A 113 14.27 -2.68 16.27
C TRP A 113 13.86 -3.83 15.34
N ALA A 114 13.20 -4.86 15.88
CA ALA A 114 12.73 -5.99 15.09
C ALA A 114 11.68 -5.55 14.05
N VAL A 115 10.72 -4.72 14.45
CA VAL A 115 9.71 -4.16 13.53
C VAL A 115 10.35 -3.22 12.52
N PHE A 116 11.39 -2.47 12.90
CA PHE A 116 12.13 -1.59 11.99
C PHE A 116 12.86 -2.38 10.90
N VAL A 117 13.65 -3.40 11.27
CA VAL A 117 14.34 -4.27 10.30
C VAL A 117 13.34 -4.98 9.40
N TYR A 118 12.23 -5.47 9.97
CA TYR A 118 11.13 -6.04 9.19
C TYR A 118 10.56 -5.03 8.18
N GLY A 119 10.34 -3.78 8.59
CA GLY A 119 9.87 -2.72 7.70
C GLY A 119 10.82 -2.46 6.53
N LEU A 120 12.14 -2.51 6.75
CA LEU A 120 13.14 -2.39 5.68
C LEU A 120 13.07 -3.58 4.70
N ILE A 121 12.93 -4.80 5.21
CA ILE A 121 12.79 -6.00 4.38
C ILE A 121 11.50 -5.92 3.55
N ALA A 122 10.39 -5.54 4.18
CA ALA A 122 9.11 -5.37 3.50
C ALA A 122 9.20 -4.28 2.41
N ALA A 123 9.85 -3.15 2.69
CA ALA A 123 10.07 -2.10 1.70
C ALA A 123 10.91 -2.60 0.51
N ALA A 124 12.01 -3.31 0.77
CA ALA A 124 12.86 -3.87 -0.28
C ALA A 124 12.10 -4.88 -1.14
N ALA A 125 11.31 -5.76 -0.52
CA ALA A 125 10.48 -6.74 -1.22
C ALA A 125 9.43 -6.06 -2.11
N MET A 126 8.71 -5.05 -1.59
CA MET A 126 7.70 -4.32 -2.35
C MET A 126 8.32 -3.52 -3.50
N ILE A 127 9.44 -2.83 -3.27
CA ILE A 127 10.16 -2.09 -4.32
C ILE A 127 10.62 -3.04 -5.42
N SER A 128 11.16 -4.20 -5.05
CA SER A 128 11.62 -5.22 -5.99
C SER A 128 10.46 -5.79 -6.80
N PHE A 129 9.35 -6.14 -6.15
CA PHE A 129 8.15 -6.62 -6.81
C PHE A 129 7.59 -5.61 -7.80
N VAL A 130 7.48 -4.34 -7.39
CA VAL A 130 7.00 -3.26 -8.27
C VAL A 130 7.90 -3.14 -9.50
N LYS A 131 9.22 -3.06 -9.33
CA LYS A 131 10.15 -2.84 -10.45
C LYS A 131 10.28 -4.04 -11.39
N VAL A 132 10.28 -5.25 -10.85
CA VAL A 132 10.57 -6.48 -11.63
C VAL A 132 9.29 -7.05 -12.25
N TYR A 133 8.16 -6.89 -11.59
CA TYR A 133 6.91 -7.52 -12.01
C TYR A 133 5.84 -6.50 -12.38
N GLU A 134 5.51 -5.56 -11.49
CA GLU A 134 4.35 -4.67 -11.67
C GLU A 134 4.56 -3.68 -12.82
N GLU A 135 5.65 -2.89 -12.82
CA GLU A 135 5.90 -1.90 -13.88
C GLU A 135 6.04 -2.55 -15.27
N PRO A 136 6.78 -3.66 -15.46
CA PRO A 136 6.86 -4.32 -16.76
C PRO A 136 5.51 -4.90 -17.22
N THR A 137 4.69 -5.42 -16.30
CA THR A 137 3.36 -5.95 -16.63
C THR A 137 2.42 -4.82 -17.04
N LEU A 138 2.43 -3.70 -16.32
CA LEU A 138 1.64 -2.52 -16.65
C LEU A 138 2.08 -1.88 -17.97
N ALA A 139 3.39 -1.80 -18.22
CA ALA A 139 3.93 -1.29 -19.47
C ALA A 139 3.53 -2.16 -20.68
N ARG A 140 3.58 -3.50 -20.54
CA ARG A 140 3.12 -4.41 -21.61
C ARG A 140 1.62 -4.30 -21.88
N ARG A 141 0.82 -4.04 -20.85
CA ARG A 141 -0.64 -4.02 -20.94
C ARG A 141 -1.21 -2.69 -21.45
N TYR A 142 -0.68 -1.56 -20.97
CA TYR A 142 -1.22 -0.23 -21.22
C TYR A 142 -0.31 0.65 -22.10
N GLY A 143 0.91 0.20 -22.39
CA GLY A 143 1.81 0.84 -23.35
C GLY A 143 2.09 2.32 -23.03
N ALA A 144 1.85 3.18 -24.02
CA ALA A 144 2.15 4.62 -23.97
C ALA A 144 1.36 5.38 -22.88
N GLU A 145 0.14 4.93 -22.55
CA GLU A 145 -0.65 5.54 -21.48
C GLU A 145 0.03 5.38 -20.12
N TYR A 146 0.53 4.17 -19.84
CA TYR A 146 1.27 3.90 -18.61
C TYR A 146 2.60 4.63 -18.56
N GLU A 147 3.33 4.73 -19.67
CA GLU A 147 4.57 5.50 -19.71
C GLU A 147 4.34 7.00 -19.44
N THR A 148 3.27 7.57 -19.97
CA THR A 148 2.90 8.96 -19.70
C THR A 148 2.60 9.17 -18.22
N TYR A 149 1.79 8.28 -17.63
CA TYR A 149 1.49 8.27 -16.21
C TYR A 149 2.75 8.07 -15.35
N ARG A 150 3.64 7.14 -15.74
CA ARG A 150 4.88 6.82 -15.03
C ARG A 150 5.86 7.99 -15.02
N ARG A 151 5.91 8.79 -16.08
CA ARG A 151 6.74 10.01 -16.09
C ARG A 151 6.11 11.12 -15.25
N ALA A 152 4.79 11.22 -15.23
CA ALA A 152 4.08 12.30 -14.54
C ALA A 152 3.95 12.08 -13.03
N VAL A 153 3.71 10.85 -12.57
CA VAL A 153 3.39 10.56 -11.17
C VAL A 153 4.49 9.71 -10.54
N PRO A 154 5.12 10.11 -9.43
CA PRO A 154 6.17 9.36 -8.75
C PRO A 154 5.65 8.05 -8.16
N GLY A 155 6.56 7.07 -8.05
CA GLY A 155 6.24 5.74 -7.53
C GLY A 155 5.90 5.72 -6.04
N TRP A 156 6.68 6.43 -5.21
CA TRP A 156 6.68 6.23 -3.75
C TRP A 156 6.47 7.50 -2.92
N LEU A 157 6.96 8.65 -3.39
CA LEU A 157 6.81 9.93 -2.70
C LEU A 157 5.60 10.68 -3.26
N PRO A 158 4.53 10.94 -2.48
CA PRO A 158 3.35 11.62 -2.97
C PRO A 158 3.65 13.05 -3.43
N ARG A 159 3.11 13.42 -4.58
CA ARG A 159 3.04 14.83 -5.02
C ARG A 159 2.04 15.58 -4.16
N ILE A 160 2.27 16.88 -3.97
CA ILE A 160 1.31 17.78 -3.32
C ILE A 160 0.17 18.13 -4.30
N THR A 161 0.48 18.22 -5.60
CA THR A 161 -0.48 18.54 -6.64
C THR A 161 -0.87 17.29 -7.44
N PRO A 162 -2.18 17.05 -7.68
CA PRO A 162 -2.65 15.90 -8.43
C PRO A 162 -2.29 16.05 -9.91
N TRP A 163 -1.87 14.95 -10.53
CA TRP A 163 -1.80 14.87 -11.99
C TRP A 163 -3.20 14.98 -12.60
N ARG A 164 -3.34 15.77 -13.67
CA ARG A 164 -4.64 16.13 -14.26
C ARG A 164 -5.00 15.35 -15.53
N GLY A 165 -4.09 14.53 -16.07
CA GLY A 165 -4.20 14.00 -17.42
C GLY A 165 -3.49 14.95 -18.36
#